data_AF-A0A120G5I7-F1
#
_entry.id   AF-A0A120G5I7-F1
#
_cell.length_a   1.000
_cell.length_b   1.000
_cell.length_c   1.000
_cell.angle_alpha   90.00
_cell.angle_beta   90.00
_cell.angle_gamma   90.00
#
_symmetry.space_group_name_H-M   'P 1'
#
loop_
_entity.id
_entity.type
_entity.pdbx_description
1 polymer ?
#
loop_
_entity_poly.entity_id
_entity_poly.type
_entity_poly.pdbx_seq_one_letter_code
_entity_poly.pdbx_strand_id
1 'polypeptide(L)'
;MNFQPPDPERFGSCLKCNSLIEESEQSGGVCFECQALDAAKEPAFPVSANEYGGHGTCFGITVRDYFATKAMQGICAHADTWGLISNEKIAAASYELADAMLAARSA
;
A
#
# COMPACT_ATOMS: atom_id res chain seq x y z
N MET A 1 -30.68 -22.95 31.30
CA MET A 1 -30.28 -23.03 29.89
C MET A 1 -29.31 -21.90 29.66
N ASN A 2 -28.03 -22.19 29.50
CA ASN A 2 -27.04 -21.15 29.20
C ASN A 2 -27.26 -20.73 27.75
N PHE A 3 -27.78 -19.51 27.56
CA PHE A 3 -27.88 -18.88 26.26
C PHE A 3 -26.46 -18.47 25.88
N GLN A 4 -25.77 -19.34 25.15
CA GLN A 4 -24.52 -18.97 24.51
C GLN A 4 -24.91 -18.13 23.30
N PRO A 5 -24.58 -16.82 23.25
CA PRO A 5 -24.89 -16.00 22.09
C PRO A 5 -24.26 -16.64 20.85
N PRO A 6 -24.92 -16.54 19.67
CA PRO A 6 -24.33 -17.04 18.44
C PRO A 6 -22.94 -16.42 18.29
N ASP A 7 -21.95 -17.24 17.93
CA ASP A 7 -20.61 -16.73 17.62
C ASP A 7 -20.77 -15.56 16.64
N PRO A 8 -20.06 -14.43 16.86
CA PRO A 8 -20.10 -13.31 15.93
C PRO A 8 -19.81 -13.83 14.52
N GLU A 9 -20.54 -13.31 13.53
CA GLU A 9 -20.29 -13.67 12.14
C GLU A 9 -18.80 -13.45 11.86
N ARG A 10 -18.07 -14.53 11.56
CA ARG A 10 -16.61 -14.49 11.31
C ARG A 10 -16.20 -13.53 10.19
N PHE A 11 -17.17 -13.05 9.44
CA PHE A 11 -17.01 -12.22 8.27
C PHE A 11 -17.69 -10.86 8.47
N GLY A 12 -16.91 -9.79 8.34
CA GLY A 12 -17.38 -8.41 8.27
C GLY A 12 -17.31 -7.86 6.84
N SER A 13 -17.65 -6.58 6.68
CA SER A 13 -17.48 -5.85 5.42
C SER A 13 -16.43 -4.75 5.57
N CYS A 14 -15.50 -4.64 4.62
CA CYS A 14 -14.52 -3.55 4.59
C CYS A 14 -15.23 -2.19 4.52
N LEU A 15 -14.90 -1.27 5.42
CA LEU A 15 -15.47 0.09 5.43
C LEU A 15 -15.09 0.95 4.21
N LYS A 16 -14.14 0.49 3.38
CA LYS A 16 -13.69 1.20 2.17
C LYS A 16 -14.20 0.62 0.87
N CYS A 17 -13.96 -0.66 0.64
CA CYS A 17 -14.31 -1.32 -0.63
C CYS A 17 -15.60 -2.15 -0.53
N ASN A 18 -16.22 -2.24 0.66
CA ASN A 18 -17.41 -3.03 0.92
C ASN A 18 -17.26 -4.53 0.58
N SER A 19 -16.03 -5.02 0.49
CA SER A 19 -15.72 -6.44 0.31
C SER A 19 -16.01 -7.22 1.59
N LEU A 20 -16.40 -8.47 1.44
CA LEU A 20 -16.61 -9.41 2.53
C LEU A 20 -15.24 -9.92 3.00
N ILE A 21 -14.91 -9.76 4.27
CA ILE A 21 -13.57 -10.04 4.83
C ILE A 21 -13.68 -10.77 6.16
N GLU A 22 -12.76 -11.71 6.41
CA GLU A 22 -12.68 -12.38 7.71
C GLU A 22 -12.09 -11.42 8.77
N GLU A 23 -12.47 -11.58 10.04
CA GLU A 23 -11.94 -10.72 11.11
C GLU A 23 -10.40 -10.75 11.23
N SER A 24 -9.76 -11.84 10.83
CA SER A 24 -8.29 -11.98 10.78
C SER A 24 -7.62 -11.22 9.64
N GLU A 25 -8.37 -10.81 8.62
CA GLU A 25 -7.86 -10.16 7.39
C GLU A 25 -8.12 -8.65 7.37
N GLN A 26 -8.43 -8.09 8.53
CA GLN A 26 -8.75 -6.68 8.71
C GLN A 26 -8.07 -6.08 9.93
N SER A 27 -7.86 -4.78 9.88
CA SER A 27 -7.48 -3.99 11.05
C SER A 27 -8.35 -2.72 11.08
N GLY A 28 -9.01 -2.47 12.21
CA GLY A 28 -9.95 -1.34 12.35
C GLY A 28 -11.12 -1.36 11.37
N GLY A 29 -11.58 -2.54 10.91
CA GLY A 29 -12.68 -2.67 9.95
C GLY A 29 -12.30 -2.36 8.49
N VAL A 30 -11.01 -2.21 8.20
CA VAL A 30 -10.49 -2.01 6.84
C VAL A 30 -9.66 -3.22 6.45
N CYS A 31 -9.90 -3.77 5.26
CA CYS A 31 -9.14 -4.90 4.74
C CYS A 31 -7.67 -4.54 4.49
N PHE A 32 -6.78 -5.52 4.61
CA PHE A 32 -5.34 -5.30 4.41
C PHE A 32 -4.99 -4.69 3.05
N GLU A 33 -5.72 -5.03 1.99
CA GLU A 33 -5.54 -4.40 0.67
C GLU A 33 -5.81 -2.88 0.70
N CYS A 34 -6.93 -2.47 1.29
CA CYS A 34 -7.28 -1.05 1.42
C CYS A 34 -6.29 -0.31 2.32
N GLN A 35 -5.82 -0.95 3.40
CA GLN A 35 -4.80 -0.36 4.26
C GLN A 35 -3.47 -0.16 3.52
N ALA A 36 -3.04 -1.15 2.74
CA ALA A 36 -1.83 -1.05 1.93
C ALA A 36 -1.92 0.10 0.93
N LEU A 37 -3.09 0.29 0.28
CA LEU A 37 -3.35 1.39 -0.65
C LEU A 37 -3.32 2.76 0.02
N ASP A 38 -3.73 2.89 1.28
CA ASP A 38 -3.64 4.16 2.00
C ASP A 38 -2.20 4.47 2.38
N ALA A 39 -1.51 3.48 2.93
CA ALA A 39 -0.12 3.59 3.31
C ALA A 39 0.81 3.81 2.10
N ALA A 40 0.34 3.50 0.89
CA ALA A 40 1.00 3.80 -0.37
C ALA A 40 0.92 5.28 -0.75
N LYS A 41 -0.20 5.95 -0.43
CA LYS A 41 -0.50 7.36 -0.77
C LYS A 41 0.10 8.36 0.21
N GLU A 42 0.55 7.89 1.37
CA GLU A 42 1.26 8.72 2.33
C GLU A 42 2.57 9.25 1.73
N PRO A 43 3.04 10.43 2.18
CA PRO A 43 4.32 10.97 1.74
C PRO A 43 5.47 10.05 2.19
N ALA A 44 6.38 9.71 1.27
CA ALA A 44 7.54 8.86 1.58
C ALA A 44 8.48 9.48 2.62
N PHE A 45 8.51 10.81 2.67
CA PHE A 45 9.30 11.59 3.61
C PHE A 45 8.36 12.54 4.37
N PRO A 46 7.71 12.06 5.45
CA PRO A 46 6.75 12.85 6.18
C PRO A 46 7.44 14.04 6.86
N VAL A 47 6.87 15.23 6.68
CA VAL A 47 7.28 16.45 7.39
C VAL A 47 6.24 16.72 8.47
N SER A 48 6.69 17.10 9.67
CA SER A 48 5.78 17.49 10.74
C SER A 48 4.95 18.71 10.31
N ALA A 49 3.66 18.69 10.65
CA ALA A 49 2.78 19.82 10.42
C ALA A 49 3.36 21.07 11.10
N ASN A 50 3.64 22.11 10.31
CA ASN A 50 4.04 23.42 10.79
C ASN A 50 3.18 24.50 10.11
N GLU A 51 3.27 25.74 10.59
CA GLU A 51 2.48 26.88 10.08
C GLU A 51 2.71 27.17 8.59
N TYR A 52 3.81 26.70 7.99
CA TYR A 52 4.17 26.86 6.58
C TYR A 52 3.81 25.64 5.71
N GLY A 53 3.49 24.50 6.32
CA GLY A 53 3.28 23.20 5.66
C GLY A 53 1.81 22.89 5.37
N GLY A 54 0.89 23.79 5.71
CA GLY A 54 -0.56 23.60 5.54
C GLY A 54 -1.11 22.52 6.47
N HIS A 55 -2.27 22.80 7.08
CA HIS A 55 -2.97 21.80 7.89
C HIS A 55 -3.39 20.60 7.01
N GLY A 56 -2.64 19.51 7.08
CA GLY A 56 -3.04 18.21 6.51
C GLY A 56 -2.75 18.01 5.01
N THR A 57 -1.99 18.88 4.36
CA THR A 57 -1.59 18.70 2.96
C THR A 57 -0.22 18.01 2.88
N CYS A 58 -0.20 16.75 2.47
CA CYS A 58 1.02 16.00 2.19
C CYS A 58 1.63 16.48 0.86
N PHE A 59 2.64 17.35 0.93
CA PHE A 59 3.43 17.76 -0.23
C PHE A 59 4.62 16.80 -0.42
N GLY A 60 4.70 16.12 -1.56
CA GLY A 60 5.88 15.29 -1.90
C GLY A 60 5.59 14.06 -2.74
N ILE A 61 6.60 13.18 -2.84
CA ILE A 61 6.50 11.86 -3.48
C ILE A 61 5.80 10.87 -2.55
N THR A 62 4.93 10.03 -3.08
CA THR A 62 4.25 8.99 -2.30
C THR A 62 5.21 7.86 -1.93
N VAL A 63 4.92 7.06 -0.89
CA VAL A 63 5.70 5.86 -0.55
C VAL A 63 5.80 4.91 -1.75
N ARG A 64 4.70 4.74 -2.50
CA ARG A 64 4.66 3.91 -3.71
C ARG A 64 5.62 4.41 -4.78
N ASP A 65 5.56 5.70 -5.10
CA ASP A 65 6.42 6.30 -6.12
C ASP A 65 7.90 6.28 -5.71
N TYR A 66 8.19 6.40 -4.42
CA TYR A 66 9.55 6.26 -3.91
C TYR A 66 10.10 4.84 -4.11
N PHE A 67 9.35 3.80 -3.74
CA PHE A 67 9.77 2.42 -3.98
C PHE A 67 9.89 2.11 -5.48
N ALA A 68 8.95 2.58 -6.30
CA ALA A 68 9.02 2.40 -7.75
C ALA A 68 10.27 3.09 -8.32
N THR A 69 10.60 4.30 -7.87
CA THR A 69 11.82 5.00 -8.30
C THR A 69 13.08 4.23 -7.92
N LYS A 70 13.13 3.63 -6.73
CA LYS A 70 14.26 2.79 -6.29
C LYS A 70 14.41 1.52 -7.10
N ALA A 71 13.29 0.85 -7.41
CA ALA A 71 13.28 -0.32 -8.28
C ALA A 71 13.76 0.04 -9.69
N MET A 72 13.19 1.09 -10.28
CA MET A 72 13.57 1.62 -11.59
C MET A 72 15.06 1.97 -11.64
N GLN A 73 15.60 2.61 -10.61
CA GLN A 73 17.02 2.96 -10.53
C GLN A 73 17.90 1.71 -10.63
N GLY A 74 17.56 0.63 -9.90
CA GLY A 74 18.30 -0.63 -9.97
C GLY A 74 18.18 -1.32 -11.34
N ILE A 75 16.97 -1.37 -11.89
CA ILE A 75 16.71 -1.98 -13.20
C ILE A 75 17.50 -1.26 -14.30
N CYS A 76 17.42 0.08 -14.36
CA CYS A 76 18.10 0.90 -15.35
C CYS A 76 19.63 0.92 -15.20
N ALA A 77 20.16 0.60 -14.00
CA ALA A 77 21.59 0.48 -13.79
C ALA A 77 22.19 -0.81 -14.38
N HIS A 78 21.36 -1.80 -14.72
CA HIS A 78 21.82 -3.05 -15.30
C HIS A 78 22.02 -2.93 -16.82
N ALA A 79 23.11 -3.50 -17.33
CA ALA A 79 23.56 -3.30 -18.71
C ALA A 79 22.56 -3.80 -19.78
N ASP A 80 21.74 -4.81 -19.46
CA ASP A 80 20.69 -5.35 -20.33
C ASP A 80 19.27 -5.09 -19.80
N THR A 81 19.16 -4.29 -18.74
CA THR A 81 17.94 -3.98 -17.95
C THR A 81 17.04 -5.19 -17.70
N TRP A 82 17.65 -6.34 -17.42
CA TRP A 82 17.02 -7.60 -17.01
C TRP A 82 16.07 -8.21 -18.05
N GLY A 83 16.31 -7.94 -19.34
CA GLY A 83 15.43 -8.39 -20.41
C GLY A 83 14.13 -7.60 -20.52
N LEU A 84 13.99 -6.50 -19.77
CA LEU A 84 12.92 -5.52 -19.95
C LEU A 84 13.31 -4.62 -21.13
N ILE A 85 12.79 -4.96 -22.30
CA ILE A 85 13.17 -4.36 -23.59
C ILE A 85 12.60 -2.96 -23.86
N SER A 86 11.69 -2.46 -23.02
CA SER A 86 11.05 -1.15 -23.22
C SER A 86 10.83 -0.40 -21.91
N ASN A 87 10.76 0.93 -22.00
CA ASN A 87 10.56 1.80 -20.83
C ASN A 87 9.22 1.51 -20.13
N GLU A 88 8.19 1.13 -20.89
CA GLU A 88 6.88 0.77 -20.33
C GLU A 88 6.98 -0.48 -19.46
N LYS A 89 7.78 -1.48 -19.87
CA LYS A 89 8.00 -2.69 -19.08
C LYS A 89 8.81 -2.39 -17.82
N ILE A 90 9.82 -1.52 -17.92
CA ILE A 90 10.60 -1.08 -16.75
C ILE A 90 9.69 -0.36 -15.75
N ALA A 91 8.83 0.55 -16.22
CA ALA A 91 7.89 1.27 -15.38
C ALA A 91 6.90 0.31 -14.70
N ALA A 92 6.31 -0.63 -15.46
CA ALA A 92 5.39 -1.62 -14.92
C ALA A 92 6.05 -2.49 -13.83
N ALA A 93 7.22 -3.08 -14.13
CA ALA A 93 7.96 -3.90 -13.17
C ALA A 93 8.37 -3.11 -11.92
N SER A 94 8.69 -1.82 -12.07
CA SER A 94 9.04 -0.95 -10.93
C SER A 94 7.86 -0.74 -9.99
N TYR A 95 6.65 -0.52 -10.53
CA TYR A 95 5.44 -0.40 -9.73
C TYR A 95 4.99 -1.74 -9.13
N GLU A 96 5.15 -2.85 -9.85
CA GLU A 96 4.89 -4.19 -9.30
C GLU A 96 5.79 -4.50 -8.09
N LEU A 97 7.08 -4.16 -8.17
CA LEU A 97 8.00 -4.28 -7.04
C LEU A 97 7.58 -3.36 -5.87
N ALA A 98 7.15 -2.13 -6.16
CA ALA A 98 6.66 -1.21 -5.14
C ALA A 98 5.42 -1.76 -4.41
N ASP A 99 4.46 -2.30 -5.16
CA ASP A 99 3.23 -2.88 -4.63
C ASP A 99 3.54 -4.16 -3.80
N ALA A 100 4.50 -4.98 -4.24
CA ALA A 100 4.98 -6.12 -3.47
C ALA A 100 5.65 -5.71 -2.14
N MET A 101 6.41 -4.60 -2.11
CA MET A 101 6.98 -4.06 -0.87
C MET A 101 5.92 -3.54 0.10
N LEU A 102 4.86 -2.91 -0.43
CA LEU A 102 3.72 -2.44 0.37
C LEU A 102 2.92 -3.62 0.96
N ALA A 103 2.69 -4.66 0.18
CA ALA A 103 2.05 -5.89 0.63
C ALA A 103 2.90 -6.58 1.73
N ALA A 104 4.22 -6.72 1.51
CA ALA A 104 5.12 -7.32 2.49
C ALA A 104 5.20 -6.54 3.82
N ARG A 105 4.92 -5.23 3.80
CA ARG A 105 4.86 -4.37 5.00
C ARG A 105 3.55 -4.53 5.79
N SER A 106 2.49 -5.00 5.14
CA SER A 106 1.15 -5.15 5.74
C SER A 106 0.83 -6.57 6.20
N ALA A 107 1.73 -7.53 5.94
CA ALA A 107 1.71 -8.90 6.48
C ALA A 107 2.34 -8.97 7.88
#